data_AF-A0AA45XTK7-F1
#
_entry.id   AF-A0AA45XTK7-F1
#
_cell.length_a   1.000
_cell.length_b   1.000
_cell.length_c   1.000
_cell.angle_alpha   90.00
_cell.angle_beta   90.00
_cell.angle_gamma   90.00
#
_symmetry.space_group_name_H-M   'P 1'
#
loop_
_entity.id
_entity.type
_entity.pdbx_description
1 polymer ?
#
loop_
_entity_poly.entity_id
_entity_poly.type
_entity_poly.pdbx_seq_one_letter_code
_entity_poly.pdbx_strand_id
1 'polypeptide(L)'
;MIRKYFKHWAESILGEGIILLEAVDDEVTRQVEIYGETIIWCDRMGQSDDRFMLADQPLSNLGLGPEDEVAESDFEAAWATARGSR
;
A
#
# COMPACT_ATOMS: atom_id res chain seq x y z
N MET A 1 -16.77 9.14 3.26
CA MET A 1 -15.63 8.44 3.87
C MET A 1 -15.95 6.96 3.98
N ILE A 2 -15.91 6.30 2.83
CA ILE A 2 -15.85 4.84 2.72
C ILE A 2 -14.37 4.49 2.67
N ARG A 3 -13.96 3.49 3.45
CA ARG A 3 -12.59 2.98 3.44
C ARG A 3 -12.54 1.68 2.67
N LYS A 4 -11.52 1.53 1.84
CA LYS A 4 -11.26 0.32 1.06
C LYS A 4 -9.79 -0.07 1.13
N TYR A 5 -9.55 -1.36 0.93
CA TYR A 5 -8.23 -1.95 1.01
C TYR A 5 -7.99 -2.81 -0.21
N PHE A 6 -6.80 -2.69 -0.80
CA PHE A 6 -6.44 -3.40 -2.02
C PHE A 6 -5.08 -4.05 -1.89
N LYS A 7 -4.86 -5.10 -2.68
CA LYS A 7 -3.57 -5.72 -2.90
C LYS A 7 -3.38 -5.94 -4.40
N HIS A 8 -2.27 -5.45 -4.93
CA HIS A 8 -1.95 -5.58 -6.35
C HIS A 8 -0.50 -5.99 -6.55
N TRP A 9 -0.20 -6.57 -7.71
CA TRP A 9 1.18 -6.83 -8.12
C TRP A 9 1.86 -5.50 -8.49
N ALA A 10 3.15 -5.36 -8.19
CA ALA A 10 3.92 -4.17 -8.55
C ALA A 10 5.36 -4.53 -8.90
N GLU A 11 6.00 -3.68 -9.69
CA GLU A 11 7.43 -3.75 -10.00
C GLU A 11 8.10 -2.44 -9.59
N SER A 12 9.29 -2.53 -8.98
CA SER A 12 10.10 -1.38 -8.61
C SER A 12 11.58 -1.61 -8.90
N ILE A 13 12.42 -0.64 -8.52
CA ILE A 13 13.88 -0.80 -8.51
C ILE A 13 14.37 -1.96 -7.62
N LEU A 14 13.52 -2.48 -6.74
CA LEU A 14 13.80 -3.64 -5.88
C LEU A 14 13.33 -4.96 -6.50
N GLY A 15 12.74 -4.93 -7.70
CA GLY A 15 12.18 -6.08 -8.41
C GLY A 15 10.66 -6.16 -8.31
N GLU A 16 10.13 -7.36 -8.53
CA GLU A 16 8.71 -7.66 -8.47
C GLU A 16 8.24 -7.89 -7.03
N GLY A 17 6.99 -7.52 -6.75
CA GLY A 17 6.44 -7.60 -5.41
C GLY A 17 4.94 -7.37 -5.38
N ILE A 18 4.46 -7.00 -4.19
CA ILE A 18 3.07 -6.64 -3.96
C ILE A 18 2.98 -5.29 -3.29
N ILE A 19 1.96 -4.53 -3.66
CA ILE A 19 1.54 -3.30 -3.00
C ILE A 19 0.21 -3.55 -2.33
N LEU A 20 0.08 -3.12 -1.08
CA LEU A 20 -1.19 -3.02 -0.38
C LEU A 20 -1.52 -1.55 -0.17
N LEU A 21 -2.78 -1.18 -0.41
CA LEU A 21 -3.24 0.20 -0.31
C LEU A 21 -4.45 0.29 0.60
N GLU A 22 -4.47 1.31 1.46
CA GLU A 22 -5.69 1.84 2.05
C GLU A 22 -6.09 3.09 1.29
N ALA A 23 -7.36 3.18 0.92
CA ALA A 23 -7.95 4.40 0.39
C ALA A 23 -9.16 4.83 1.21
N VAL A 24 -9.32 6.14 1.39
CA VAL A 24 -10.54 6.77 1.92
C VAL A 24 -11.18 7.56 0.80
N ASP A 25 -12.41 7.15 0.46
CA ASP A 25 -13.11 7.58 -0.75
C ASP A 25 -12.27 7.29 -2.01
N ASP A 26 -11.59 8.28 -2.58
CA ASP A 26 -10.76 8.12 -3.80
C ASP A 26 -9.28 8.45 -3.56
N GLU A 27 -8.89 8.68 -2.30
CA GLU A 27 -7.54 9.10 -1.93
C GLU A 27 -6.81 7.98 -1.18
N VAL A 28 -5.59 7.65 -1.61
CA VAL A 28 -4.71 6.70 -0.92
C VAL A 28 -4.20 7.33 0.38
N THR A 29 -4.35 6.64 1.51
CA THR A 29 -3.99 7.15 2.85
C THR A 29 -2.86 6.38 3.50
N ARG A 30 -2.71 5.09 3.18
CA ARG A 30 -1.59 4.25 3.61
C ARG A 30 -1.21 3.28 2.51
N GLN A 31 0.07 2.94 2.45
CA GLN A 31 0.64 2.04 1.46
C GLN A 31 1.72 1.18 2.08
N VAL A 32 1.70 -0.11 1.76
CA VAL A 32 2.72 -1.09 2.12
C VAL A 32 3.23 -1.73 0.84
N GLU A 33 4.53 -1.71 0.61
CA GLU A 33 5.16 -2.38 -0.52
C GLU A 33 6.08 -3.48 -0.02
N ILE A 34 5.98 -4.66 -0.62
CA ILE A 34 6.75 -5.84 -0.23
C ILE A 34 7.48 -6.37 -1.46
N TYR A 35 8.80 -6.21 -1.47
CA TYR A 35 9.72 -6.64 -2.52
C TYR A 35 10.73 -7.63 -1.94
N GLY A 36 10.48 -8.93 -2.10
CA GLY A 36 11.28 -9.98 -1.48
C GLY A 36 11.29 -9.85 0.04
N GLU A 37 12.47 -9.61 0.63
CA GLU A 37 12.65 -9.40 2.07
C GLU A 37 12.48 -7.94 2.51
N THR A 38 12.36 -7.01 1.54
CA THR A 38 12.22 -5.58 1.84
C THR A 38 10.74 -5.22 2.01
N ILE A 39 10.42 -4.61 3.14
CA ILE A 39 9.08 -4.10 3.44
C ILE A 39 9.18 -2.59 3.60
N ILE A 40 8.37 -1.86 2.83
CA ILE A 40 8.29 -0.40 2.83
C ILE A 40 6.89 0.00 3.28
N TRP A 41 6.79 1.06 4.06
CA TRP A 41 5.52 1.70 4.37
C TRP A 41 5.58 3.20 4.11
N CYS A 42 4.44 3.77 3.72
CA CYS A 42 4.24 5.20 3.67
C CYS A 42 2.79 5.57 4.01
N ASP A 43 2.62 6.73 4.63
CA ASP A 43 1.35 7.38 4.92
C ASP A 43 1.50 8.90 4.79
N ARG A 44 0.46 9.65 5.14
CA ARG A 44 0.49 11.12 5.10
C ARG A 44 1.47 11.76 6.09
N MET A 45 1.96 11.00 7.07
CA MET A 45 2.86 11.48 8.12
C MET A 45 4.33 11.14 7.85
N GLY A 46 4.60 10.21 6.93
CA GLY A 46 5.94 9.91 6.44
C GLY A 46 6.07 8.56 5.78
N GLN A 47 7.32 8.16 5.58
CA GLN A 47 7.69 6.94 4.86
C GLN A 47 8.88 6.26 5.53
N SER A 48 9.03 4.96 5.32
CA SER A 48 10.21 4.20 5.76
C SER A 48 11.42 4.36 4.83
N ASP A 49 11.18 4.70 3.57
CA ASP A 49 12.20 4.82 2.52
C ASP A 49 11.84 5.98 1.58
N ASP A 50 12.73 6.96 1.43
CA ASP A 50 12.49 8.18 0.64
C ASP A 50 12.33 7.92 -0.86
N ARG A 51 12.69 6.72 -1.35
CA ARG A 51 12.50 6.33 -2.75
C ARG A 51 11.05 5.96 -3.05
N PHE A 52 10.25 5.69 -2.02
CA PHE A 52 8.90 5.15 -2.11
C PHE A 52 7.92 6.07 -1.38
N MET A 53 7.25 6.93 -2.16
CA MET A 53 6.27 7.88 -1.65
C MET A 53 4.86 7.33 -1.76
N LEU A 54 3.97 7.85 -0.93
CA LEU A 54 2.54 7.56 -1.01
C LEU A 54 2.01 7.91 -2.40
N ALA A 55 1.21 7.02 -2.99
CA ALA A 55 0.55 7.30 -4.26
C ALA A 55 -0.26 8.60 -4.16
N ASP A 56 0.02 9.54 -5.07
CA ASP A 56 -0.61 10.87 -5.14
C ASP A 56 -1.78 10.92 -6.14
N GLN A 57 -1.92 9.86 -6.94
CA GLN A 57 -3.02 9.72 -7.89
C GLN A 57 -4.27 9.12 -7.24
N PRO A 58 -5.48 9.47 -7.73
CA PRO A 58 -6.72 8.89 -7.25
C PRO A 58 -6.77 7.36 -7.39
N LEU A 59 -7.48 6.70 -6.47
CA LEU A 59 -7.69 5.25 -6.50
C LEU A 59 -8.30 4.82 -7.84
N SER A 60 -9.23 5.61 -8.40
CA SER A 60 -9.86 5.35 -9.70
C SER A 60 -8.87 5.23 -10.86
N ASN A 61 -7.68 5.82 -10.74
CA ASN A 61 -6.65 5.79 -11.79
C ASN A 61 -5.72 4.58 -11.67
N LEU A 62 -5.78 3.83 -10.58
CA LEU A 62 -4.94 2.65 -10.35
C LEU A 62 -5.47 1.40 -11.07
N GLY A 63 -6.69 1.45 -11.63
CA GLY A 63 -7.29 0.31 -12.32
C GLY A 63 -7.63 -0.86 -11.39
N LEU A 64 -7.75 -0.60 -10.08
CA LEU A 64 -8.04 -1.62 -9.07
C LEU A 64 -9.52 -1.95 -9.04
N GLY A 65 -9.83 -3.24 -9.06
CA GLY A 65 -11.17 -3.78 -9.07
C GLY A 65 -11.52 -4.59 -7.82
N PRO A 66 -12.75 -5.15 -7.75
CA PRO A 66 -13.16 -6.06 -6.68
C PRO A 66 -12.24 -7.28 -6.49
N GLU A 67 -11.52 -7.69 -7.55
CA GLU A 67 -10.54 -8.77 -7.53
C GLU A 67 -9.26 -8.43 -6.75
N ASP A 68 -8.96 -7.14 -6.61
CA ASP A 68 -7.81 -6.64 -5.85
C ASP A 68 -8.20 -6.30 -4.40
N GLU A 69 -9.50 -6.25 -4.07
CA GLU A 69 -9.96 -5.92 -2.72
C GLU A 69 -9.51 -6.99 -1.70
N VAL A 70 -8.99 -6.53 -0.56
CA VAL A 70 -8.59 -7.38 0.56
C VAL A 70 -9.34 -7.01 1.82
N ALA A 71 -9.39 -7.92 2.79
CA ALA A 71 -9.99 -7.63 4.08
C ALA A 71 -9.16 -6.57 4.84
N GLU A 72 -9.84 -5.70 5.59
CA GLU A 72 -9.21 -4.74 6.51
C GLU A 72 -8.18 -5.44 7.42
N SER A 73 -8.54 -6.60 7.98
CA SER A 73 -7.65 -7.37 8.86
C SER A 73 -6.33 -7.76 8.20
N ASP A 74 -6.35 -8.08 6.90
CA ASP A 74 -5.15 -8.49 6.16
C ASP A 74 -4.23 -7.28 5.92
N PHE A 75 -4.83 -6.14 5.58
CA PHE A 75 -4.11 -4.88 5.45
C PHE A 75 -3.50 -4.44 6.79
N GLU A 76 -4.27 -4.42 7.87
CA GLU A 76 -3.78 -3.98 9.18
C GLU A 76 -2.66 -4.88 9.70
N ALA A 77 -2.71 -6.18 9.44
CA ALA A 77 -1.63 -7.10 9.80
C ALA A 77 -0.33 -6.77 9.04
N ALA A 78 -0.42 -6.50 7.73
CA ALA A 78 0.71 -6.09 6.91
C ALA A 78 1.26 -4.72 7.36
N TRP A 79 0.38 -3.76 7.65
CA TRP A 79 0.73 -2.44 8.14
C TRP A 79 1.46 -2.47 9.48
N ALA A 80 0.94 -3.23 10.45
CA ALA A 80 1.55 -3.39 11.76
C ALA A 80 2.94 -4.02 11.66
N THR A 81 3.10 -5.02 10.78
CA THR A 81 4.40 -5.66 10.50
C THR A 81 5.38 -4.66 9.90
N ALA A 82 4.98 -3.94 8.84
CA ALA A 82 5.83 -2.96 8.18
C ALA A 82 6.29 -1.84 9.12
N ARG A 83 5.39 -1.33 9.97
CA ARG A 83 5.69 -0.30 10.98
C ARG A 83 6.59 -0.81 12.11
N GLY A 84 6.58 -2.10 12.39
CA GLY A 84 7.40 -2.76 13.40
C GLY A 84 8.82 -3.09 12.94
N SER A 85 9.07 -3.20 11.63
CA SER A 85 10.38 -3.55 11.04
C SER A 85 11.43 -2.42 11.06
N ARG A 86 11.35 -1.50 12.03
CA ARG A 86 12.18 -0.30 12.10
C ARG A 86 13.58 -0.55 12.66
#